data_AF-A0A8J4SIG6-F1
#
_entry.id   AF-A0A8J4SIG6-F1
#
_cell.length_a   1.000
_cell.length_b   1.000
_cell.length_c   1.000
_cell.angle_alpha   90.00
_cell.angle_beta   90.00
_cell.angle_gamma   90.00
#
_symmetry.space_group_name_H-M   'P 1'
#
loop_
_entity.id
_entity.type
_entity.pdbx_description
1 polymer ?
#
loop_
_entity_poly.entity_id
_entity_poly.type
_entity_poly.pdbx_seq_one_letter_code
_entity_poly.pdbx_strand_id
1 'polypeptide(L)'
;MSNAPPTSGAMSNMFSPRSTTSNSNRYHLASNGTRTPRVFPPDVHSIPLSPSRLESPMFRERVTTLMQQGDTYAKRLDSERRRSLDLDVAIRTLRAEHFQARKVLCDATNAQHCAATSELKPLRTLENRLDKVLTRYNEVCNANKALREQIQALRREKVQQAAVLDKLEREISQAQGEASQVSQASQAAGDARDRANRQSEALRNQLAEDGENFESGWREKTEQLAEDRALIRDIPRLRTPKSPSRPHFINSTTPGSTNSPLPSNSSGRSLPGGFKLLSTPDIKMRDETHKNEKLLHEKANDLQKQSERLRTAQDGLAKIKRKTGERDSHTLSAALIAAEEKNFSLFNMINELNTEMEALEVENNALEAQVSEQTRDGAMGSAEDARRRTLKQQLEDQIEKSRQKVARLEARHSEAAEAAEVMKAGAMGLFHKLQGPNDEAFAAQISAHGVTDITMAELLGLIEQRVGELVDIHNIATNAPAATALGAQHPSMKVDMGGHDAEDFGDSDNDEPQQDDVLRPCKISDIQEKTAAAVGRRKEKQIRAKR
;
A
#
# COMPACT_ATOMS: atom_id res chain seq x y z
N MET A 1 12.74 -9.87 -60.26
CA MET A 1 13.93 -10.66 -60.65
C MET A 1 14.21 -11.58 -59.45
N SER A 2 13.59 -12.77 -59.44
CA SER A 2 14.14 -14.05 -59.97
C SER A 2 15.12 -14.66 -58.96
N ASN A 3 15.05 -15.91 -58.50
CA ASN A 3 14.38 -17.11 -58.99
C ASN A 3 14.48 -18.19 -57.89
N ALA A 4 13.48 -19.05 -57.77
CA ALA A 4 13.68 -20.46 -57.39
C ALA A 4 14.04 -21.27 -58.66
N PRO A 5 14.21 -22.61 -58.63
CA PRO A 5 15.07 -23.54 -57.87
C PRO A 5 16.08 -24.25 -58.84
N PRO A 6 16.71 -25.39 -58.49
CA PRO A 6 16.22 -26.73 -58.93
C PRO A 6 16.31 -27.82 -57.83
N THR A 7 15.41 -28.81 -57.68
CA THR A 7 15.29 -30.13 -58.37
C THR A 7 16.60 -30.95 -58.39
N SER A 8 16.70 -32.28 -58.27
CA SER A 8 15.83 -33.45 -58.09
C SER A 8 16.77 -34.68 -58.04
N GLY A 9 16.35 -35.78 -57.41
CA GLY A 9 16.81 -37.16 -57.70
C GLY A 9 17.88 -37.72 -56.74
N ALA A 10 17.89 -38.98 -56.33
CA ALA A 10 17.09 -40.19 -56.58
C ALA A 10 17.48 -41.18 -55.43
N MET A 11 16.82 -42.29 -55.07
CA MET A 11 16.31 -43.38 -55.89
C MET A 11 15.27 -44.21 -55.12
N SER A 12 14.35 -44.76 -55.90
CA SER A 12 13.41 -45.85 -55.70
C SER A 12 14.01 -47.17 -55.18
N ASN A 13 13.29 -47.89 -54.30
CA ASN A 13 12.63 -49.15 -54.68
C ASN A 13 11.70 -49.73 -53.60
N MET A 14 10.50 -50.07 -54.07
CA MET A 14 9.65 -51.25 -53.78
C MET A 14 9.74 -51.92 -52.39
N PHE A 15 8.60 -52.03 -51.71
CA PHE A 15 7.93 -53.30 -51.39
C PHE A 15 6.69 -53.05 -50.50
N SER A 16 5.49 -53.34 -51.01
CA SER A 16 4.36 -53.76 -50.17
C SER A 16 4.69 -55.14 -49.56
N PRO A 17 4.17 -55.50 -48.38
CA PRO A 17 2.91 -56.26 -48.42
C PRO A 17 1.96 -56.08 -47.21
N ARG A 18 0.68 -56.32 -47.52
CA ARG A 18 -0.31 -57.06 -46.71
C ARG A 18 -0.64 -56.54 -45.31
N SER A 19 -1.78 -55.86 -45.23
CA SER A 19 -2.70 -56.06 -44.11
C SER A 19 -3.19 -57.52 -44.11
N THR A 20 -2.84 -58.25 -43.06
CA THR A 20 -3.41 -59.56 -42.78
C THR A 20 -4.80 -59.38 -42.19
N THR A 21 -5.80 -59.34 -43.06
CA THR A 21 -7.17 -59.70 -42.68
C THR A 21 -7.25 -61.22 -42.64
N SER A 22 -7.36 -61.80 -41.44
CA SER A 22 -7.81 -63.17 -41.23
C SER A 22 -8.98 -63.11 -40.25
N ASN A 23 -10.22 -63.17 -40.76
CA ASN A 23 -11.04 -64.39 -40.88
C ASN A 23 -11.43 -64.89 -39.47
N SER A 24 -12.69 -64.89 -39.06
CA SER A 24 -13.76 -65.79 -39.51
C SER A 24 -14.76 -65.84 -38.34
N ASN A 25 -16.08 -66.03 -38.40
CA ASN A 25 -17.02 -66.46 -39.42
C ASN A 25 -18.40 -66.02 -38.89
N ARG A 26 -19.17 -65.25 -39.65
CA ARG A 26 -20.63 -65.28 -39.52
C ARG A 26 -21.20 -65.69 -40.86
N TYR A 27 -21.40 -67.01 -40.98
CA TYR A 27 -22.18 -67.62 -42.05
C TYR A 27 -23.59 -67.03 -42.03
N HIS A 28 -23.87 -66.03 -42.86
CA HIS A 28 -25.23 -65.79 -43.34
C HIS A 28 -25.37 -66.53 -44.66
N LEU A 29 -25.93 -67.74 -44.56
CA LEU A 29 -26.50 -68.43 -45.71
C LEU A 29 -27.51 -67.47 -46.37
N ALA A 30 -27.36 -67.33 -47.69
CA ALA A 30 -28.35 -66.74 -48.55
C ALA A 30 -29.73 -67.37 -48.27
N SER A 31 -30.72 -66.57 -47.89
CA SER A 31 -32.12 -66.98 -47.92
C SER A 31 -32.56 -67.03 -49.37
N ASN A 32 -32.19 -68.12 -50.06
CA ASN A 32 -32.86 -68.51 -51.29
C ASN A 32 -34.35 -68.62 -50.99
N GLY A 33 -35.14 -67.75 -51.62
CA GLY A 33 -36.58 -67.87 -51.71
C GLY A 33 -36.94 -69.23 -52.30
N THR A 34 -37.15 -70.21 -51.43
CA THR A 34 -37.77 -71.48 -51.76
C THR A 34 -39.18 -71.41 -51.22
N ARG A 35 -40.04 -70.91 -52.10
CA ARG A 35 -41.48 -71.16 -52.15
C ARG A 35 -41.81 -72.50 -51.48
N THR A 36 -42.35 -72.47 -50.27
CA THR A 36 -42.91 -73.66 -49.62
C THR A 36 -43.99 -74.21 -50.55
N PRO A 37 -43.93 -75.48 -50.99
CA PRO A 37 -45.06 -76.07 -51.68
C PRO A 37 -46.21 -76.16 -50.67
N ARG A 38 -47.35 -75.55 -50.99
CA ARG A 38 -48.63 -75.85 -50.34
C ARG A 38 -48.85 -77.37 -50.44
N VAL A 39 -48.60 -78.09 -49.35
CA VAL A 39 -49.10 -79.45 -49.17
C VAL A 39 -50.42 -79.27 -48.43
N PHE A 40 -51.52 -79.27 -49.19
CA PHE A 40 -52.93 -79.50 -48.86
C PHE A 40 -53.82 -78.59 -49.73
N PRO A 41 -54.65 -79.16 -50.62
CA PRO A 41 -55.63 -78.38 -51.39
C PRO A 41 -56.80 -77.96 -50.48
N PRO A 42 -57.34 -76.73 -50.60
CA PRO A 42 -58.70 -76.45 -50.15
C PRO A 42 -59.64 -76.88 -51.29
N ASP A 43 -60.31 -78.01 -51.09
CA ASP A 43 -61.54 -78.49 -51.74
C ASP A 43 -61.48 -80.01 -51.95
N VAL A 44 -61.98 -80.75 -50.95
CA VAL A 44 -62.04 -82.22 -50.95
C VAL A 44 -63.50 -82.66 -51.09
N HIS A 45 -64.09 -82.41 -52.26
CA HIS A 45 -65.34 -83.06 -52.67
C HIS A 45 -65.20 -83.53 -54.12
N SER A 46 -64.81 -84.81 -54.27
CA SER A 46 -64.95 -85.72 -55.44
C SER A 46 -63.65 -86.38 -55.95
N ILE A 47 -63.13 -87.38 -55.21
CA ILE A 47 -62.31 -88.45 -55.80
C ILE A 47 -62.72 -89.78 -55.15
N PRO A 48 -63.23 -90.78 -55.89
CA PRO A 48 -63.51 -92.09 -55.34
C PRO A 48 -62.20 -92.85 -55.13
N LEU A 49 -61.80 -93.04 -53.88
CA LEU A 49 -60.64 -93.86 -53.51
C LEU A 49 -61.04 -95.34 -53.57
N SER A 50 -60.55 -96.05 -54.59
CA SER A 50 -60.53 -97.50 -54.61
C SER A 50 -59.38 -98.02 -53.70
N PRO A 51 -59.55 -99.15 -52.98
CA PRO A 51 -58.56 -99.64 -52.00
C PRO A 51 -57.16 -99.96 -52.55
N SER A 52 -56.99 -100.05 -53.87
CA SER A 52 -55.79 -100.61 -54.52
C SER A 52 -54.64 -99.62 -54.81
N ARG A 53 -54.77 -98.32 -54.50
CA ARG A 53 -53.66 -97.34 -54.69
C ARG A 53 -52.83 -97.04 -53.42
N LEU A 54 -53.36 -97.32 -52.24
CA LEU A 54 -52.64 -97.16 -50.96
C LEU A 54 -51.57 -98.24 -50.75
N GLU A 55 -51.71 -99.39 -51.41
CA GLU A 55 -50.76 -100.51 -51.37
C GLU A 55 -49.67 -100.45 -52.46
N SER A 56 -49.64 -99.38 -53.29
CA SER A 56 -48.59 -99.22 -54.29
C SER A 56 -47.21 -99.05 -53.61
N PRO A 57 -46.21 -99.91 -53.89
CA PRO A 57 -44.90 -99.86 -53.23
C PRO A 57 -44.21 -98.50 -53.41
N MET A 58 -44.40 -97.83 -54.56
CA MET A 58 -43.89 -96.48 -54.83
C MET A 58 -44.53 -95.40 -53.94
N PHE A 59 -45.83 -95.52 -53.63
CA PHE A 59 -46.52 -94.58 -52.75
C PHE A 59 -46.05 -94.77 -51.31
N ARG A 60 -45.91 -96.03 -50.86
CA ARG A 60 -45.39 -96.35 -49.52
C ARG A 60 -43.97 -95.84 -49.32
N GLU A 61 -43.08 -96.03 -50.30
CA GLU A 61 -41.72 -95.50 -50.28
C GLU A 61 -41.73 -93.96 -50.19
N ARG A 62 -42.55 -93.28 -51.02
CA ARG A 62 -42.66 -91.82 -50.97
C ARG A 62 -43.15 -91.30 -49.62
N VAL A 63 -44.15 -91.96 -49.02
CA VAL A 63 -44.63 -91.62 -47.66
C VAL A 63 -43.51 -91.82 -46.63
N THR A 64 -42.76 -92.93 -46.70
CA THR A 64 -41.64 -93.17 -45.77
C THR A 64 -40.52 -92.14 -45.92
N THR A 65 -40.18 -91.71 -47.14
CA THR A 65 -39.17 -90.67 -47.37
C THR A 65 -39.61 -89.30 -46.84
N LEU A 66 -40.90 -88.95 -46.98
CA LEU A 66 -41.47 -87.72 -46.44
C LEU A 66 -41.53 -87.76 -44.90
N MET A 67 -41.87 -88.90 -44.31
CA MET A 67 -41.82 -89.08 -42.85
C MET A 67 -40.39 -88.93 -42.32
N GLN A 68 -39.41 -89.57 -42.96
CA GLN A 68 -37.99 -89.42 -42.60
C GLN A 68 -37.53 -87.96 -42.75
N GLN A 69 -37.95 -87.27 -43.82
CA GLN A 69 -37.67 -85.84 -44.00
C GLN A 69 -38.30 -85.01 -42.87
N GLY A 70 -39.56 -85.27 -42.52
CA GLY A 70 -40.23 -84.66 -41.38
C GLY A 70 -39.47 -84.85 -40.06
N ASP A 71 -39.04 -86.09 -39.78
CA ASP A 71 -38.25 -86.41 -38.59
C ASP A 71 -36.89 -85.70 -38.58
N THR A 72 -36.24 -85.55 -39.73
CA THR A 72 -34.96 -84.81 -39.83
C THR A 72 -35.15 -83.31 -39.60
N TYR A 73 -36.23 -82.70 -40.12
CA TYR A 73 -36.54 -81.30 -39.88
C TYR A 73 -36.96 -81.05 -38.43
N ALA A 74 -37.72 -81.95 -37.82
CA ALA A 74 -38.08 -81.88 -36.41
C ALA A 74 -36.83 -81.89 -35.51
N LYS A 75 -35.90 -82.82 -35.75
CA LYS A 75 -34.61 -82.87 -35.02
C LYS A 75 -33.79 -81.59 -35.18
N ARG A 76 -33.73 -81.03 -36.40
CA ARG A 76 -33.02 -79.76 -36.67
C ARG A 76 -33.69 -78.57 -35.97
N LEU A 77 -35.02 -78.51 -35.99
CA LEU A 77 -35.78 -77.47 -35.30
C LEU A 77 -35.56 -77.54 -33.79
N ASP A 78 -35.55 -78.73 -33.20
CA ASP A 78 -35.27 -78.92 -31.78
C ASP A 78 -33.83 -78.53 -31.42
N SER A 79 -32.85 -78.84 -32.27
CA SER A 79 -31.47 -78.37 -32.06
C SER A 79 -31.34 -76.85 -32.14
N GLU A 80 -32.05 -76.19 -33.07
CA GLU A 80 -32.01 -74.73 -33.22
C GLU A 80 -32.74 -74.02 -32.08
N ARG A 81 -33.85 -74.60 -31.59
CA ARG A 81 -34.56 -74.11 -30.39
C ARG A 81 -33.67 -74.17 -29.15
N ARG A 82 -32.92 -75.26 -28.94
CA ARG A 82 -31.95 -75.36 -27.84
C ARG A 82 -30.85 -74.31 -27.96
N ARG A 83 -30.28 -74.16 -29.17
CA ARG A 83 -29.26 -73.14 -29.45
C ARG A 83 -29.77 -71.72 -29.20
N SER A 84 -31.01 -71.41 -29.58
CA SER A 84 -31.63 -70.10 -29.30
C SER A 84 -31.74 -69.85 -27.80
N LEU A 85 -32.17 -70.85 -27.02
CA LEU A 85 -32.27 -70.75 -25.57
C LEU A 85 -30.89 -70.51 -24.93
N ASP A 86 -29.87 -71.24 -25.36
CA ASP A 86 -28.49 -71.07 -24.87
C ASP A 86 -27.96 -69.65 -25.18
N LEU A 87 -28.25 -69.12 -26.38
CA LEU A 87 -27.89 -67.75 -26.75
C LEU A 87 -28.65 -66.70 -25.93
N ASP A 88 -29.94 -66.92 -25.64
CA ASP A 88 -30.72 -66.03 -24.78
C ASP A 88 -30.16 -65.97 -23.35
N VAL A 89 -29.73 -67.12 -22.81
CA VAL A 89 -29.06 -67.20 -21.51
C VAL A 89 -27.71 -66.47 -21.54
N ALA A 90 -26.93 -66.64 -22.62
CA ALA A 90 -25.66 -65.91 -22.80
C ALA A 90 -25.86 -64.39 -22.90
N ILE A 91 -26.91 -63.92 -23.58
CA ILE A 91 -27.23 -62.49 -23.67
C ILE A 91 -27.63 -61.92 -22.29
N ARG A 92 -28.41 -62.67 -21.50
CA ARG A 92 -28.82 -62.24 -20.16
C ARG A 92 -27.62 -62.13 -19.20
N THR A 93 -26.72 -63.11 -19.24
CA THR A 93 -25.50 -63.10 -18.41
C THR A 93 -24.59 -61.93 -18.77
N LEU A 94 -24.31 -61.73 -20.07
CA LEU A 94 -23.52 -60.58 -20.53
C LEU A 94 -24.14 -59.23 -20.16
N ARG A 95 -25.47 -59.10 -20.21
CA ARG A 95 -26.16 -57.87 -19.77
C ARG A 95 -26.01 -57.64 -18.27
N ALA A 96 -26.10 -58.69 -17.46
CA ALA A 96 -25.90 -58.62 -16.02
C ALA A 96 -24.44 -58.22 -15.68
N GLU A 97 -23.46 -58.82 -16.34
CA GLU A 97 -22.04 -58.47 -16.20
C GLU A 97 -21.78 -57.02 -16.61
N HIS A 98 -22.34 -56.57 -17.73
CA HIS A 98 -22.20 -55.19 -18.19
C HIS A 98 -22.84 -54.19 -17.23
N PHE A 99 -24.02 -54.50 -16.69
CA PHE A 99 -24.67 -53.68 -15.67
C PHE A 99 -23.81 -53.60 -14.40
N GLN A 100 -23.27 -54.73 -13.95
CA GLN A 100 -22.41 -54.78 -12.77
C GLN A 100 -21.10 -53.99 -12.99
N ALA A 101 -20.48 -54.10 -14.16
CA ALA A 101 -19.31 -53.32 -14.53
C ALA A 101 -19.61 -51.81 -14.55
N ARG A 102 -20.75 -51.38 -15.12
CA ARG A 102 -21.18 -49.98 -15.09
C ARG A 102 -21.40 -49.48 -13.66
N LYS A 103 -22.05 -50.27 -12.81
CA LYS A 103 -22.29 -49.92 -11.41
C LYS A 103 -20.98 -49.68 -10.67
N VAL A 104 -20.02 -50.61 -10.77
CA VAL A 104 -18.70 -50.48 -10.14
C VAL A 104 -17.95 -49.25 -10.64
N LEU A 105 -18.02 -48.94 -11.94
CA LEU A 105 -17.38 -47.76 -12.51
C LEU A 105 -18.00 -46.45 -11.99
N CYS A 106 -19.33 -46.37 -11.92
CA CYS A 106 -20.04 -45.22 -11.35
C CYS A 106 -19.69 -45.02 -9.87
N ASP A 107 -19.74 -46.09 -9.07
CA ASP A 107 -19.43 -46.05 -7.64
C ASP A 107 -17.96 -45.62 -7.39
N ALA A 108 -17.03 -46.14 -8.20
CA ALA A 108 -15.61 -45.76 -8.13
C ALA A 108 -15.36 -44.30 -8.51
N THR A 109 -16.04 -43.80 -9.55
CA THR A 109 -15.92 -42.40 -10.00
C THR A 109 -16.49 -41.44 -8.96
N ASN A 110 -17.66 -41.77 -8.38
CA ASN A 110 -18.28 -40.97 -7.33
C ASN A 110 -17.42 -40.94 -6.05
N ALA A 111 -16.85 -42.08 -5.67
CA ALA A 111 -15.92 -42.17 -4.55
C ALA A 111 -14.64 -41.33 -4.77
N GLN A 112 -14.09 -41.31 -5.99
CA GLN A 112 -12.93 -40.48 -6.34
C GLN A 112 -13.23 -38.98 -6.28
N HIS A 113 -14.40 -38.53 -6.77
CA HIS A 113 -14.82 -37.13 -6.66
C HIS A 113 -15.07 -36.71 -5.20
N CYS A 114 -15.67 -37.57 -4.39
CA CYS A 114 -15.84 -37.32 -2.96
C CYS A 114 -14.49 -37.28 -2.22
N ALA A 115 -13.54 -38.16 -2.55
CA ALA A 115 -12.20 -38.16 -1.95
C ALA A 115 -11.42 -36.87 -2.30
N ALA A 116 -11.39 -36.50 -3.59
CA ALA A 116 -10.71 -35.29 -4.05
C ALA A 116 -11.28 -34.01 -3.41
N THR A 117 -12.60 -33.91 -3.26
CA THR A 117 -13.25 -32.76 -2.60
C THR A 117 -13.08 -32.77 -1.08
N SER A 118 -13.01 -33.95 -0.46
CA SER A 118 -12.75 -34.08 0.98
C SER A 118 -11.34 -33.63 1.35
N GLU A 119 -10.34 -33.85 0.49
CA GLU A 119 -8.96 -33.39 0.71
C GLU A 119 -8.79 -31.87 0.58
N LEU A 120 -9.65 -31.20 -0.20
CA LEU A 120 -9.60 -29.73 -0.38
C LEU A 120 -10.25 -28.94 0.77
N LYS A 121 -11.23 -29.53 1.46
CA LYS A 121 -11.90 -28.90 2.62
C LYS A 121 -10.91 -28.46 3.73
N PRO A 122 -9.97 -29.31 4.20
CA PRO A 122 -9.01 -28.88 5.22
C PRO A 122 -8.10 -27.75 4.73
N LEU A 123 -7.67 -27.76 3.47
CA LEU A 123 -6.89 -26.66 2.88
C LEU A 123 -7.65 -25.33 2.96
N ARG A 124 -8.91 -25.30 2.51
CA ARG A 124 -9.76 -24.10 2.59
C ARG A 124 -10.00 -23.64 4.03
N THR A 125 -10.10 -24.56 4.99
CA THR A 125 -10.22 -24.17 6.42
C THR A 125 -8.93 -23.58 6.99
N LEU A 126 -7.77 -24.09 6.56
CA LEU A 126 -6.46 -23.58 6.96
C LEU A 126 -6.20 -22.20 6.34
N GLU A 127 -6.55 -22.01 5.07
CA GLU A 127 -6.50 -20.71 4.38
C GLU A 127 -7.37 -19.67 5.10
N ASN A 128 -8.65 -19.98 5.35
CA ASN A 128 -9.54 -19.10 6.10
C ASN A 128 -9.03 -18.78 7.51
N ARG A 129 -8.33 -19.73 8.15
CA ARG A 129 -7.73 -19.51 9.47
C ARG A 129 -6.49 -18.63 9.36
N LEU A 130 -5.67 -18.82 8.34
CA LEU A 130 -4.50 -17.98 8.05
C LEU A 130 -4.94 -16.54 7.79
N ASP A 131 -5.94 -16.33 6.93
CA ASP A 131 -6.48 -15.00 6.62
C ASP A 131 -6.93 -14.28 7.89
N LYS A 132 -7.69 -14.97 8.76
CA LYS A 132 -8.12 -14.41 10.06
C LYS A 132 -6.94 -14.05 10.96
N VAL A 133 -5.87 -14.85 10.97
CA VAL A 133 -4.66 -14.56 11.75
C VAL A 133 -3.91 -13.37 11.15
N LEU A 134 -3.82 -13.26 9.82
CA LEU A 134 -3.21 -12.12 9.13
C LEU A 134 -3.98 -10.83 9.38
N THR A 135 -5.31 -10.85 9.32
CA THR A 135 -6.14 -9.68 9.67
C THR A 135 -5.88 -9.24 11.10
N ARG A 136 -5.91 -10.17 12.07
CA ARG A 136 -5.61 -9.86 13.47
C ARG A 136 -4.19 -9.36 13.69
N TYR A 137 -3.22 -9.93 12.97
CA TYR A 137 -1.83 -9.46 13.03
C TYR A 137 -1.72 -8.02 12.54
N ASN A 138 -2.37 -7.68 11.42
CA ASN A 138 -2.40 -6.32 10.89
C ASN A 138 -3.11 -5.34 11.83
N GLU A 139 -4.23 -5.75 12.44
CA GLU A 139 -4.93 -4.97 13.46
C GLU A 139 -4.02 -4.67 14.67
N VAL A 140 -3.33 -5.69 15.18
CA VAL A 140 -2.39 -5.54 16.30
C VAL A 140 -1.21 -4.66 15.90
N CYS A 141 -0.65 -4.81 14.70
CA CYS A 141 0.42 -3.95 14.18
C CYS A 141 -0.01 -2.49 14.09
N ASN A 142 -1.22 -2.23 13.58
CA ASN A 142 -1.78 -0.88 13.51
C ASN A 142 -2.01 -0.28 14.90
N ALA A 143 -2.55 -1.07 15.84
CA ALA A 143 -2.71 -0.64 17.23
C ALA A 143 -1.35 -0.36 17.89
N ASN A 144 -0.33 -1.18 17.64
CA ASN A 144 1.02 -0.98 18.15
C ASN A 144 1.65 0.30 17.57
N LYS A 145 1.43 0.57 16.28
CA LYS A 145 1.86 1.81 15.63
C LYS A 145 1.20 3.03 16.27
N ALA A 146 -0.12 3.00 16.48
CA ALA A 146 -0.85 4.08 17.13
C ALA A 146 -0.36 4.33 18.58
N LEU A 147 -0.11 3.26 19.35
CA LEU A 147 0.46 3.38 20.70
C LEU A 147 1.87 3.99 20.67
N ARG A 148 2.71 3.62 19.69
CA ARG A 148 4.05 4.22 19.53
C ARG A 148 3.96 5.71 19.22
N GLU A 149 3.06 6.11 18.33
CA GLU A 149 2.80 7.52 18.01
C GLU A 149 2.31 8.29 19.24
N GLN A 150 1.40 7.71 20.02
CA GLN A 150 0.93 8.29 21.28
C GLN A 150 2.06 8.45 22.31
N ILE A 151 2.93 7.45 22.46
CA ILE A 151 4.10 7.52 23.33
C ILE A 151 5.04 8.65 22.87
N GLN A 152 5.27 8.79 21.58
CA GLN A 152 6.11 9.89 21.06
C GLN A 152 5.47 11.26 21.29
N ALA A 153 4.15 11.38 21.09
CA ALA A 153 3.42 12.61 21.38
C ALA A 153 3.56 13.01 22.86
N LEU A 154 3.31 12.07 23.78
CA LEU A 154 3.47 12.29 25.22
C LEU A 154 4.92 12.62 25.61
N ARG A 155 5.91 12.03 24.94
CA ARG A 155 7.33 12.38 25.16
C ARG A 155 7.64 13.81 24.73
N ARG A 156 7.14 14.25 23.56
CA ARG A 156 7.30 15.64 23.09
C ARG A 156 6.63 16.62 24.05
N GLU A 157 5.40 16.31 24.48
CA GLU A 157 4.67 17.11 25.47
C GLU A 157 5.45 17.21 26.80
N LYS A 158 5.98 16.09 27.30
CA LYS A 158 6.80 16.10 28.53
C LYS A 158 8.04 16.97 28.39
N VAL A 159 8.73 16.93 27.25
CA VAL A 159 9.91 17.79 27.00
C VAL A 159 9.50 19.26 26.95
N GLN A 160 8.37 19.57 26.30
CA GLN A 160 7.85 20.94 26.27
C GLN A 160 7.46 21.42 27.67
N GLN A 161 6.81 20.59 28.48
CA GLN A 161 6.47 20.89 29.87
C GLN A 161 7.72 21.14 30.71
N ALA A 162 8.77 20.31 30.57
CA ALA A 162 10.03 20.52 31.28
C ALA A 162 10.69 21.86 30.89
N ALA A 163 10.72 22.20 29.59
CA ALA A 163 11.26 23.48 29.14
C ALA A 163 10.49 24.69 29.68
N VAL A 164 9.16 24.58 29.82
CA VAL A 164 8.32 25.60 30.45
C VAL A 164 8.62 25.70 31.95
N LEU A 165 8.75 24.58 32.65
CA LEU A 165 9.11 24.57 34.08
C LEU A 165 10.48 25.24 34.31
N ASP A 166 11.51 24.88 33.53
CA ASP A 166 12.83 25.51 33.64
C ASP A 166 12.76 27.02 33.39
N LYS A 167 11.88 27.46 32.49
CA LYS A 167 11.66 28.89 32.23
C LYS A 167 10.99 29.57 33.42
N LEU A 168 9.95 28.98 33.98
CA LEU A 168 9.27 29.50 35.17
C LEU A 168 10.20 29.55 36.38
N GLU A 169 11.05 28.55 36.58
CA GLU A 169 12.06 28.53 37.65
C GLU A 169 13.09 29.67 37.49
N ARG A 170 13.52 29.95 36.26
CA ARG A 170 14.38 31.11 35.95
C ARG A 170 13.70 32.43 36.24
N GLU A 171 12.43 32.59 35.85
CA GLU A 171 11.64 33.79 36.13
C GLU A 171 11.41 34.00 37.63
N ILE A 172 11.14 32.93 38.39
CA ILE A 172 11.02 32.99 39.86
C ILE A 172 12.35 33.41 40.48
N SER A 173 13.46 32.83 40.04
CA SER A 173 14.79 33.18 40.56
C SER A 173 15.15 34.64 40.27
N GLN A 174 14.80 35.13 39.08
CA GLN A 174 14.97 36.54 38.71
C GLN A 174 14.11 37.46 39.59
N ALA A 175 12.81 37.16 39.73
CA ALA A 175 11.89 37.94 40.55
C ALA A 175 12.33 37.96 42.03
N GLN A 176 12.87 36.85 42.54
CA GLN A 176 13.44 36.80 43.89
C GLN A 176 14.69 37.69 44.02
N GLY A 177 15.55 37.72 43.00
CA GLY A 177 16.70 38.63 42.93
C GLY A 177 16.28 40.10 42.94
N GLU A 178 15.29 40.46 42.11
CA GLU A 178 14.72 41.82 42.04
C GLU A 178 14.06 42.22 43.38
N ALA A 179 13.29 41.32 44.01
CA ALA A 179 12.68 41.56 45.31
C ALA A 179 13.74 41.79 46.41
N SER A 180 14.83 41.00 46.40
CA SER A 180 15.96 41.22 47.31
C SER A 180 16.64 42.56 47.06
N GLN A 181 16.82 42.96 45.81
CA GLN A 181 17.41 44.25 45.46
C GLN A 181 16.54 45.42 45.92
N VAL A 182 15.22 45.36 45.70
CA VAL A 182 14.26 46.36 46.16
C VAL A 182 14.24 46.43 47.69
N SER A 183 14.31 45.29 48.37
CA SER A 183 14.41 45.24 49.84
C SER A 183 15.69 45.91 50.35
N GLN A 184 16.84 45.62 49.75
CA GLN A 184 18.12 46.27 50.10
C GLN A 184 18.10 47.77 49.82
N ALA A 185 17.56 48.19 48.68
CA ALA A 185 17.41 49.60 48.34
C ALA A 185 16.49 50.34 49.33
N SER A 186 15.40 49.68 49.74
CA SER A 186 14.46 50.21 50.74
C SER A 186 15.12 50.33 52.12
N GLN A 187 15.91 49.33 52.53
CA GLN A 187 16.68 49.39 53.78
C GLN A 187 17.71 50.52 53.75
N ALA A 188 18.48 50.65 52.66
CA ALA A 188 19.46 51.71 52.50
C ALA A 188 18.83 53.12 52.52
N ALA A 189 17.65 53.28 51.90
CA ALA A 189 16.89 54.51 51.94
C ALA A 189 16.36 54.82 53.35
N GLY A 190 15.91 53.80 54.09
CA GLY A 190 15.53 53.89 55.51
C GLY A 190 16.70 54.38 56.38
N ASP A 191 17.86 53.73 56.26
CA ASP A 191 19.06 54.10 57.02
C ASP A 191 19.53 55.53 56.68
N ALA A 192 19.44 55.93 55.40
CA ALA A 192 19.77 57.29 54.98
C ALA A 192 18.82 58.34 55.57
N ARG A 193 17.52 58.05 55.57
CA ARG A 193 16.49 58.87 56.22
C ARG A 193 16.75 59.00 57.72
N ASP A 194 17.07 57.90 58.40
CA ASP A 194 17.35 57.91 59.84
C ASP A 194 18.62 58.72 60.17
N ARG A 195 19.65 58.64 59.32
CA ARG A 195 20.84 59.52 59.45
C ARG A 195 20.48 61.00 59.30
N ALA A 196 19.69 61.35 58.29
CA ALA A 196 19.25 62.73 58.07
C ALA A 196 18.36 63.25 59.22
N ASN A 197 17.48 62.40 59.76
CA ASN A 197 16.65 62.73 60.92
C ASN A 197 17.50 63.00 62.16
N ARG A 198 18.47 62.12 62.48
CA ARG A 198 19.40 62.34 63.60
C ARG A 198 20.19 63.64 63.45
N GLN A 199 20.67 63.95 62.24
CA GLN A 199 21.35 65.22 61.97
C GLN A 199 20.42 66.43 62.15
N SER A 200 19.17 66.32 61.69
CA SER A 200 18.17 67.38 61.84
C SER A 200 17.79 67.61 63.30
N GLU A 201 17.65 66.54 64.09
CA GLU A 201 17.41 66.62 65.53
C GLU A 201 18.61 67.22 66.27
N ALA A 202 19.84 66.82 65.93
CA ALA A 202 21.05 67.41 66.50
C ALA A 202 21.15 68.92 66.22
N LEU A 203 20.87 69.35 64.99
CA LEU A 203 20.83 70.77 64.62
C LEU A 203 19.70 71.52 65.36
N ARG A 204 18.52 70.90 65.53
CA ARG A 204 17.44 71.49 66.33
C ARG A 204 17.85 71.69 67.78
N ASN A 205 18.53 70.71 68.38
CA ASN A 205 19.03 70.81 69.75
C ASN A 205 20.09 71.91 69.87
N GLN A 206 21.04 72.00 68.93
CA GLN A 206 22.03 73.08 68.89
C GLN A 206 21.37 74.46 68.77
N LEU A 207 20.38 74.63 67.90
CA LEU A 207 19.63 75.88 67.78
C LEU A 207 18.86 76.22 69.07
N ALA A 208 18.34 75.22 69.79
CA ALA A 208 17.69 75.43 71.07
C ALA A 208 18.70 75.87 72.15
N GLU A 209 19.86 75.21 72.23
CA GLU A 209 20.95 75.59 73.14
C GLU A 209 21.48 77.00 72.84
N ASP A 210 21.74 77.32 71.57
CA ASP A 210 22.17 78.66 71.16
C ASP A 210 21.10 79.72 71.47
N GLY A 211 19.82 79.38 71.30
CA GLY A 211 18.68 80.22 71.69
C GLY A 211 18.65 80.47 73.19
N GLU A 212 18.79 79.44 74.02
CA GLU A 212 18.85 79.57 75.48
C GLU A 212 20.08 80.36 75.94
N ASN A 213 21.23 80.13 75.32
CA ASN A 213 22.46 80.87 75.58
C ASN A 213 22.32 82.35 75.21
N PHE A 214 21.71 82.64 74.05
CA PHE A 214 21.42 84.00 73.62
C PHE A 214 20.44 84.69 74.57
N GLU A 215 19.34 84.05 74.94
CA GLU A 215 18.39 84.60 75.91
C GLU A 215 19.02 84.85 77.28
N SER A 216 19.89 83.94 77.74
CA SER A 216 20.60 84.08 79.01
C SER A 216 21.61 85.22 78.97
N GLY A 217 22.44 85.31 77.93
CA GLY A 217 23.35 86.44 77.73
C GLY A 217 22.64 87.77 77.50
N TRP A 218 21.48 87.76 76.83
CA TRP A 218 20.62 88.92 76.68
C TRP A 218 20.04 89.38 78.01
N ARG A 219 19.56 88.45 78.84
CA ARG A 219 19.09 88.73 80.21
C ARG A 219 20.21 89.34 81.05
N GLU A 220 21.39 88.71 81.07
CA GLU A 220 22.55 89.21 81.82
C GLU A 220 22.94 90.64 81.39
N LYS A 221 23.07 90.89 80.08
CA LYS A 221 23.36 92.23 79.54
C LYS A 221 22.27 93.24 79.87
N THR A 222 21.00 92.83 79.85
CA THR A 222 19.86 93.70 80.19
C THR A 222 19.85 94.03 81.67
N GLU A 223 20.19 93.06 82.53
CA GLU A 223 20.36 93.23 83.98
C GLU A 223 21.53 94.15 84.30
N GLN A 224 22.72 93.93 83.71
CA GLN A 224 23.87 94.83 83.81
C GLN A 224 23.51 96.26 83.38
N LEU A 225 22.78 96.44 82.27
CA LEU A 225 22.32 97.75 81.84
C LEU A 225 21.31 98.37 82.82
N ALA A 226 20.46 97.56 83.48
CA ALA A 226 19.54 98.04 84.50
C ALA A 226 20.28 98.47 85.77
N GLU A 227 21.30 97.71 86.18
CA GLU A 227 22.22 98.04 87.28
C GLU A 227 23.02 99.31 86.97
N ASP A 228 23.65 99.41 85.80
CA ASP A 228 24.35 100.62 85.33
C ASP A 228 23.40 101.83 85.29
N ARG A 229 22.17 101.64 84.82
CA ARG A 229 21.16 102.70 84.79
C ARG A 229 20.69 103.10 86.20
N ALA A 230 20.69 102.18 87.16
CA ALA A 230 20.43 102.47 88.58
C ALA A 230 21.62 103.24 89.20
N LEU A 231 22.86 102.82 88.93
CA LEU A 231 24.10 103.52 89.32
C LEU A 231 24.16 104.94 88.73
N ILE A 232 23.79 105.13 87.46
CA ILE A 232 23.71 106.44 86.79
C ILE A 232 22.54 107.28 87.33
N ARG A 233 21.46 106.66 87.85
CA ARG A 233 20.34 107.38 88.49
C ARG A 233 20.76 108.04 89.81
N ASP A 234 21.77 107.51 90.49
CA ASP A 234 22.30 108.01 91.76
C ASP A 234 23.41 109.08 91.58
N ILE A 235 23.70 109.48 90.34
CA ILE A 235 24.60 110.60 90.00
C ILE A 235 23.75 111.85 89.69
N PRO A 236 23.88 112.96 90.45
CA PRO A 236 23.16 114.19 90.18
C PRO A 236 23.50 114.76 88.79
N ARG A 237 22.47 114.90 87.95
CA ARG A 237 22.52 115.51 86.62
C ARG A 237 23.14 116.92 86.67
N LEU A 238 24.30 117.10 86.04
CA LEU A 238 24.74 118.41 85.56
C LEU A 238 24.43 118.54 84.07
N ARG A 239 23.65 119.59 83.79
CA ARG A 239 23.18 120.02 82.47
C ARG A 239 24.30 120.69 81.66
N THR A 240 24.02 120.83 80.36
CA THR A 240 24.39 121.90 79.39
C THR A 240 25.31 121.45 78.22
N PRO A 241 25.44 122.21 77.11
CA PRO A 241 24.40 122.81 76.24
C PRO A 241 24.63 122.62 74.70
N LYS A 242 23.57 122.92 73.92
CA LYS A 242 23.40 123.24 72.47
C LYS A 242 24.56 123.13 71.43
N SER A 243 24.31 122.29 70.40
CA SER A 243 24.42 122.42 68.89
C SER A 243 25.32 123.52 68.29
N PRO A 244 26.10 123.32 67.18
CA PRO A 244 25.56 123.15 65.80
C PRO A 244 26.45 122.45 64.71
N SER A 245 25.86 122.31 63.51
CA SER A 245 26.50 122.30 62.16
C SER A 245 26.68 120.98 61.37
N ARG A 246 25.76 120.82 60.41
CA ARG A 246 25.82 120.15 59.07
C ARG A 246 27.12 120.58 58.32
N PRO A 247 27.72 119.87 57.31
CA PRO A 247 26.94 119.39 56.16
C PRO A 247 27.42 118.26 55.19
N HIS A 248 26.44 117.75 54.43
CA HIS A 248 26.47 117.23 53.04
C HIS A 248 27.38 115.99 52.70
N PHE A 249 27.27 115.21 51.61
CA PHE A 249 26.79 115.38 50.22
C PHE A 249 26.68 113.93 49.56
N ILE A 250 25.62 113.71 48.72
CA ILE A 250 25.36 112.80 47.54
C ILE A 250 25.55 111.26 47.42
N ASN A 251 24.48 110.64 46.84
CA ASN A 251 24.33 109.73 45.67
C ASN A 251 25.43 108.69 45.33
N SER A 252 25.13 107.47 44.88
CA SER A 252 24.39 107.14 43.64
C SER A 252 24.24 105.62 43.43
N THR A 253 23.15 105.23 42.74
CA THR A 253 23.01 104.21 41.66
C THR A 253 24.32 103.49 41.24
N THR A 254 24.44 102.19 40.93
CA THR A 254 23.69 101.28 40.04
C THR A 254 24.48 99.93 39.97
N PRO A 255 23.98 98.87 39.32
CA PRO A 255 24.56 97.52 39.31
C PRO A 255 25.55 97.27 38.14
N GLY A 256 26.33 96.20 38.25
CA GLY A 256 27.19 95.62 37.20
C GLY A 256 28.13 94.58 37.83
N SER A 257 27.97 93.29 37.58
CA SER A 257 28.59 92.56 36.47
C SER A 257 30.08 92.90 36.31
N THR A 258 30.96 91.98 36.74
CA THR A 258 32.09 91.52 35.93
C THR A 258 32.69 90.24 36.49
N ASN A 259 33.12 89.42 35.54
CA ASN A 259 33.85 88.18 35.66
C ASN A 259 35.13 88.28 36.50
N SER A 260 35.50 87.17 37.14
CA SER A 260 36.90 86.83 37.40
C SER A 260 37.11 85.32 37.24
N PRO A 261 37.76 84.91 36.15
CA PRO A 261 38.59 83.72 36.13
C PRO A 261 40.06 84.16 36.23
N LEU A 262 40.83 83.55 37.12
CA LEU A 262 42.29 83.55 36.96
C LEU A 262 42.90 82.17 37.23
N PRO A 263 43.85 81.73 36.38
CA PRO A 263 44.52 80.45 36.46
C PRO A 263 45.99 80.55 36.94
N SER A 264 46.55 79.36 37.15
CA SER A 264 47.95 78.96 36.89
C SER A 264 49.09 79.46 37.80
N ASN A 265 49.87 78.44 38.19
CA ASN A 265 51.33 78.34 38.06
C ASN A 265 52.16 78.45 39.35
N SER A 266 52.53 77.28 39.89
CA SER A 266 53.67 77.13 40.79
C SER A 266 54.84 76.47 40.04
N SER A 267 55.84 77.28 39.71
CA SER A 267 57.14 76.85 39.19
C SER A 267 58.02 76.34 40.33
N GLY A 268 58.51 75.10 40.22
CA GLY A 268 59.60 74.58 41.05
C GLY A 268 60.82 74.29 40.19
N ARG A 269 61.82 75.17 40.22
CA ARG A 269 63.15 74.94 39.64
C ARG A 269 64.18 75.00 40.75
N SER A 270 64.93 73.91 40.95
CA SER A 270 66.27 73.97 41.54
C SER A 270 67.16 72.83 41.01
N LEU A 271 68.40 73.20 40.75
CA LEU A 271 69.62 72.48 40.36
C LEU A 271 70.76 73.40 40.86
N PRO A 272 72.05 73.01 41.05
CA PRO A 272 72.72 71.76 40.65
C PRO A 272 73.77 71.19 41.64
N GLY A 273 74.35 70.02 41.31
CA GLY A 273 75.78 69.74 41.51
C GLY A 273 76.15 68.55 42.41
N GLY A 274 76.79 67.52 41.82
CA GLY A 274 77.41 66.42 42.57
C GLY A 274 77.85 65.23 41.71
N PHE A 275 79.09 65.28 41.23
CA PHE A 275 79.84 64.30 40.44
C PHE A 275 79.80 62.85 40.98
N LYS A 276 79.65 61.86 40.08
CA LYS A 276 80.35 60.55 40.13
C LYS A 276 80.24 59.85 38.76
N LEU A 277 81.38 59.77 38.07
CA LEU A 277 81.60 58.94 36.89
C LEU A 277 81.64 57.47 37.31
N LEU A 278 80.89 56.59 36.63
CA LEU A 278 81.42 55.32 36.10
C LEU A 278 80.40 54.63 35.15
N SER A 279 80.89 54.36 33.93
CA SER A 279 80.45 53.33 32.98
C SER A 279 79.17 53.56 32.13
N THR A 280 79.42 53.95 30.87
CA THR A 280 78.62 53.84 29.64
C THR A 280 77.08 53.92 29.73
N PRO A 281 76.49 55.12 29.56
CA PRO A 281 75.05 55.34 29.40
C PRO A 281 74.50 55.14 27.98
N ASP A 282 75.36 54.85 26.99
CA ASP A 282 74.96 54.93 25.57
C ASP A 282 74.11 53.76 25.08
N ILE A 283 74.19 52.57 25.68
CA ILE A 283 73.48 51.38 25.16
C ILE A 283 71.98 51.45 25.48
N LYS A 284 71.60 51.81 26.71
CA LYS A 284 70.20 51.93 27.11
C LYS A 284 69.48 53.07 26.40
N MET A 285 70.16 54.20 26.20
CA MET A 285 69.64 55.32 25.40
C MET A 285 69.45 54.91 23.94
N ARG A 286 70.37 54.11 23.37
CA ARG A 286 70.26 53.57 22.01
C ARG A 286 69.10 52.58 21.88
N ASP A 287 68.92 51.70 22.86
CA ASP A 287 67.81 50.75 22.91
C ASP A 287 66.45 51.44 23.05
N GLU A 288 66.35 52.49 23.88
CA GLU A 288 65.15 53.32 23.97
C GLU A 288 64.88 54.11 22.68
N THR A 289 65.92 54.64 22.03
CA THR A 289 65.75 55.29 20.72
C THR A 289 65.31 54.31 19.64
N HIS A 290 65.86 53.08 19.60
CA HIS A 290 65.43 52.04 18.67
C HIS A 290 64.00 51.54 18.96
N LYS A 291 63.60 51.51 20.23
CA LYS A 291 62.22 51.19 20.62
C LYS A 291 61.25 52.29 20.17
N ASN A 292 61.62 53.55 20.35
CA ASN A 292 60.84 54.70 19.87
C ASN A 292 60.77 54.76 18.35
N GLU A 293 61.86 54.44 17.66
CA GLU A 293 61.92 54.36 16.20
C GLU A 293 61.02 53.24 15.65
N LYS A 294 61.00 52.07 16.30
CA LYS A 294 60.06 50.98 15.98
C LYS A 294 58.60 51.40 16.19
N LEU A 295 58.28 52.04 17.31
CA LEU A 295 56.92 52.55 17.58
C LEU A 295 56.51 53.63 16.57
N LEU A 296 57.43 54.51 16.18
CA LEU A 296 57.19 55.52 15.14
C LEU A 296 56.95 54.88 13.78
N HIS A 297 57.71 53.84 13.42
CA HIS A 297 57.53 53.11 12.18
C HIS A 297 56.22 52.31 12.15
N GLU A 298 55.86 51.66 13.26
CA GLU A 298 54.56 50.98 13.43
C GLU A 298 53.39 51.97 13.30
N LYS A 299 53.49 53.12 13.99
CA LYS A 299 52.50 54.19 13.88
C LYS A 299 52.43 54.78 12.47
N ALA A 300 53.55 54.92 11.77
CA ALA A 300 53.60 55.38 10.39
C ALA A 300 52.95 54.36 9.44
N ASN A 301 53.20 53.06 9.64
CA ASN A 301 52.57 51.98 8.88
C ASN A 301 51.05 51.93 9.11
N ASP A 302 50.60 52.14 10.35
CA ASP A 302 49.16 52.20 10.66
C ASP A 302 48.50 53.42 10.03
N LEU A 303 49.18 54.57 10.04
CA LEU A 303 48.71 55.80 9.39
C LEU A 303 48.67 55.64 7.86
N GLN A 304 49.63 54.90 7.28
CA GLN A 304 49.61 54.51 5.88
C GLN A 304 48.43 53.58 5.56
N LYS A 305 48.18 52.54 6.37
CA LYS A 305 47.01 51.66 6.19
C LYS A 305 45.69 52.43 6.29
N GLN A 306 45.59 53.37 7.22
CA GLN A 306 44.41 54.24 7.34
C GLN A 306 44.25 55.16 6.13
N SER A 307 45.33 55.74 5.61
CA SER A 307 45.27 56.60 4.43
C SER A 307 44.92 55.82 3.16
N GLU A 308 45.43 54.59 2.99
CA GLU A 308 45.05 53.69 1.91
C GLU A 308 43.56 53.30 1.99
N ARG A 309 43.05 52.97 3.18
CA ARG A 309 41.62 52.71 3.40
C ARG A 309 40.77 53.93 3.05
N LEU A 310 41.14 55.12 3.50
CA LEU A 310 40.45 56.36 3.16
C LEU A 310 40.47 56.61 1.65
N ARG A 311 41.62 56.38 0.97
CA ARG A 311 41.73 56.51 -0.48
C ARG A 311 40.79 55.55 -1.21
N THR A 312 40.76 54.28 -0.81
CA THR A 312 39.86 53.29 -1.42
C THR A 312 38.38 53.61 -1.18
N ALA A 313 38.03 54.12 0.01
CA ALA A 313 36.67 54.56 0.31
C ALA A 313 36.27 55.79 -0.52
N GLN A 314 37.18 56.75 -0.69
CA GLN A 314 36.98 57.92 -1.54
C GLN A 314 36.82 57.53 -3.01
N ASP A 315 37.67 56.63 -3.53
CA ASP A 315 37.56 56.10 -4.89
C ASP A 315 36.24 55.34 -5.10
N GLY A 316 35.82 54.56 -4.10
CA GLY A 316 34.52 53.87 -4.08
C GLY A 316 33.34 54.84 -4.13
N LEU A 317 33.34 55.86 -3.27
CA LEU A 317 32.31 56.91 -3.25
C LEU A 317 32.28 57.73 -4.54
N ALA A 318 33.44 58.07 -5.11
CA ALA A 318 33.52 58.76 -6.40
C ALA A 318 32.94 57.90 -7.54
N LYS A 319 33.21 56.59 -7.52
CA LYS A 319 32.66 55.62 -8.49
C LYS A 319 31.15 55.47 -8.35
N ILE A 320 30.64 55.44 -7.12
CA ILE A 320 29.19 55.40 -6.84
C ILE A 320 28.56 56.70 -7.32
N LYS A 321 29.09 57.86 -6.93
CA LYS A 321 28.61 59.19 -7.34
C LYS A 321 28.54 59.36 -8.87
N ARG A 322 29.53 58.82 -9.59
CA ARG A 322 29.54 58.82 -11.07
C ARG A 322 28.44 57.95 -11.68
N LYS A 323 28.08 56.84 -11.01
CA LYS A 323 27.07 55.89 -11.49
C LYS A 323 25.64 56.26 -11.09
N THR A 324 25.44 56.81 -9.89
CA THR A 324 24.11 57.16 -9.37
C THR A 324 23.67 58.57 -9.76
N GLY A 325 24.58 59.48 -10.13
CA GLY A 325 24.25 60.85 -10.54
C GLY A 325 23.80 61.78 -9.40
N GLU A 326 23.64 61.23 -8.20
CA GLU A 326 23.32 61.92 -6.95
C GLU A 326 24.45 62.88 -6.55
N ARG A 327 24.15 64.19 -6.53
CA ARG A 327 25.13 65.23 -6.15
C ARG A 327 25.15 65.52 -4.65
N ASP A 328 24.05 65.23 -3.98
CA ASP A 328 23.87 65.48 -2.56
C ASP A 328 24.50 64.35 -1.73
N SER A 329 25.46 64.73 -0.88
CA SER A 329 26.21 63.79 -0.05
C SER A 329 25.33 63.13 1.02
N HIS A 330 24.30 63.82 1.51
CA HIS A 330 23.43 63.33 2.56
C HIS A 330 22.42 62.29 2.03
N THR A 331 21.85 62.54 0.85
CA THR A 331 20.95 61.58 0.20
C THR A 331 21.70 60.30 -0.19
N LEU A 332 22.94 60.42 -0.69
CA LEU A 332 23.77 59.27 -1.04
C LEU A 332 24.17 58.42 0.17
N SER A 333 24.53 59.05 1.29
CA SER A 333 24.88 58.31 2.51
C SER A 333 23.66 57.59 3.11
N ALA A 334 22.49 58.23 3.12
CA ALA A 334 21.25 57.60 3.57
C ALA A 334 20.87 56.39 2.70
N ALA A 335 20.99 56.52 1.37
CA ALA A 335 20.73 55.41 0.44
C ALA A 335 21.74 54.26 0.59
N LEU A 336 23.02 54.58 0.84
CA LEU A 336 24.06 53.57 1.10
C LEU A 336 23.82 52.84 2.42
N ILE A 337 23.49 53.54 3.51
CA ILE A 337 23.15 52.93 4.79
C ILE A 337 21.95 51.98 4.62
N ALA A 338 20.89 52.44 3.94
CA ALA A 338 19.72 51.59 3.67
C ALA A 338 20.05 50.37 2.77
N ALA A 339 21.02 50.49 1.87
CA ALA A 339 21.50 49.37 1.06
C ALA A 339 22.41 48.42 1.87
N GLU A 340 23.24 48.95 2.76
CA GLU A 340 24.08 48.19 3.69
C GLU A 340 23.24 47.41 4.70
N GLU A 341 22.18 48.01 5.25
CA GLU A 341 21.22 47.33 6.12
C GLU A 341 20.51 46.17 5.38
N LYS A 342 20.09 46.39 4.13
CA LYS A 342 19.52 45.32 3.30
C LYS A 342 20.53 44.21 3.01
N ASN A 343 21.76 44.56 2.66
CA ASN A 343 22.82 43.59 2.42
C ASN A 343 23.16 42.80 3.69
N PHE A 344 23.15 43.45 4.86
CA PHE A 344 23.36 42.78 6.15
C PHE A 344 22.22 41.80 6.46
N SER A 345 20.96 42.20 6.22
CA SER A 345 19.81 41.29 6.36
C SER A 345 19.90 40.09 5.42
N LEU A 346 20.29 40.31 4.15
CA LEU A 346 20.46 39.22 3.19
C LEU A 346 21.62 38.29 3.58
N PHE A 347 22.72 38.85 4.07
CA PHE A 347 23.86 38.07 4.55
C PHE A 347 23.47 37.17 5.73
N ASN A 348 22.70 37.70 6.68
CA ASN A 348 22.19 36.90 7.80
C ASN A 348 21.26 35.79 7.31
N MET A 349 20.34 36.08 6.40
CA MET A 349 19.45 35.06 5.84
C MET A 349 20.20 34.00 5.04
N ILE A 350 21.22 34.37 4.27
CA ILE A 350 22.08 33.42 3.56
C ILE A 350 22.85 32.53 4.55
N ASN A 351 23.35 33.10 5.65
CA ASN A 351 24.03 32.31 6.67
C ASN A 351 23.06 31.36 7.39
N GLU A 352 21.86 31.81 7.73
CA GLU A 352 20.81 30.96 8.32
C GLU A 352 20.45 29.80 7.37
N LEU A 353 20.19 30.10 6.09
CA LEU A 353 19.91 29.08 5.08
C LEU A 353 21.08 28.11 4.88
N ASN A 354 22.33 28.59 4.91
CA ASN A 354 23.50 27.72 4.82
C ASN A 354 23.61 26.80 6.05
N THR A 355 23.36 27.32 7.25
CA THR A 355 23.36 26.47 8.46
C THR A 355 22.22 25.45 8.46
N GLU A 356 21.05 25.81 7.91
CA GLU A 356 19.94 24.88 7.74
C GLU A 356 20.25 23.81 6.69
N MET A 357 20.89 24.19 5.58
CA MET A 357 21.35 23.26 4.55
C MET A 357 22.37 22.26 5.10
N GLU A 358 23.37 22.72 5.86
CA GLU A 358 24.34 21.83 6.51
C GLU A 358 23.66 20.87 7.51
N ALA A 359 22.68 21.35 8.27
CA ALA A 359 21.92 20.51 9.20
C ALA A 359 21.09 19.44 8.47
N LEU A 360 20.41 19.81 7.39
CA LEU A 360 19.63 18.90 6.55
C LEU A 360 20.53 17.88 5.85
N GLU A 361 21.71 18.27 5.38
CA GLU A 361 22.69 17.33 4.80
C GLU A 361 23.17 16.31 5.82
N VAL A 362 23.42 16.72 7.07
CA VAL A 362 23.77 15.79 8.16
C VAL A 362 22.62 14.83 8.46
N GLU A 363 21.37 15.30 8.52
CA GLU A 363 20.19 14.45 8.73
C GLU A 363 20.01 13.46 7.58
N ASN A 364 20.16 13.92 6.33
CA ASN A 364 20.01 13.07 5.15
C ASN A 364 21.08 11.96 5.13
N ASN A 365 22.34 12.32 5.43
CA ASN A 365 23.42 11.33 5.57
C ASN A 365 23.14 10.33 6.71
N ALA A 366 22.56 10.76 7.82
CA ALA A 366 22.19 9.88 8.92
C ALA A 366 21.04 8.92 8.55
N LEU A 367 20.04 9.42 7.81
CA LEU A 367 18.93 8.61 7.29
C LEU A 367 19.43 7.59 6.24
N GLU A 368 20.30 8.00 5.33
CA GLU A 368 20.95 7.09 4.37
C GLU A 368 21.78 6.03 5.09
N ALA A 369 22.52 6.40 6.14
CA ALA A 369 23.23 5.44 6.98
C ALA A 369 22.28 4.47 7.68
N GLN A 370 21.13 4.92 8.17
CA GLN A 370 20.12 4.06 8.80
C GLN A 370 19.45 3.12 7.79
N VAL A 371 19.18 3.58 6.56
CA VAL A 371 18.67 2.73 5.48
C VAL A 371 19.72 1.69 5.06
N SER A 372 20.97 2.11 4.94
CA SER A 372 22.13 1.23 4.70
C SER A 372 22.30 0.19 5.81
N GLU A 373 22.13 0.58 7.08
CA GLU A 373 22.22 -0.30 8.22
C GLU A 373 21.04 -1.27 8.28
N GLN A 374 19.80 -0.84 8.07
CA GLN A 374 18.64 -1.73 8.02
C GLN A 374 18.68 -2.70 6.83
N THR A 375 19.25 -2.28 5.70
CA THR A 375 19.48 -3.17 4.55
C THR A 375 20.68 -4.10 4.78
N ARG A 376 21.70 -3.69 5.54
CA ARG A 376 22.79 -4.56 6.02
C ARG A 376 22.37 -5.52 7.13
N ASP A 377 21.50 -5.13 8.04
CA ASP A 377 20.92 -5.99 9.08
C ASP A 377 19.94 -7.00 8.46
N GLY A 378 19.32 -6.68 7.32
CA GLY A 378 18.67 -7.65 6.45
C GLY A 378 19.65 -8.58 5.69
N ALA A 379 20.95 -8.29 5.71
CA ALA A 379 22.00 -9.07 5.06
C ALA A 379 22.89 -9.85 6.06
N MET A 380 23.00 -9.44 7.32
CA MET A 380 23.79 -10.11 8.35
C MET A 380 22.93 -10.80 9.42
N GLY A 381 22.73 -12.10 9.23
CA GLY A 381 22.84 -13.04 10.35
C GLY A 381 21.56 -13.42 11.09
N SER A 382 20.58 -14.02 10.42
CA SER A 382 19.69 -14.97 11.09
C SER A 382 19.41 -16.20 10.24
N ALA A 383 19.37 -17.38 10.88
CA ALA A 383 18.88 -18.61 10.26
C ALA A 383 17.44 -18.44 9.70
N GLU A 384 16.70 -17.48 10.25
CA GLU A 384 15.39 -17.03 9.78
C GLU A 384 15.45 -16.45 8.34
N ASP A 385 16.48 -15.66 8.01
CA ASP A 385 16.61 -15.04 6.68
C ASP A 385 17.06 -16.03 5.62
N ALA A 386 17.92 -16.99 5.98
CA ALA A 386 18.25 -18.11 5.10
C ALA A 386 17.01 -18.96 4.79
N ARG A 387 16.16 -19.22 5.79
CA ARG A 387 14.87 -19.91 5.61
C ARG A 387 13.89 -19.09 4.78
N ARG A 388 13.82 -17.77 4.97
CA ARG A 388 12.97 -16.87 4.19
C ARG A 388 13.40 -16.82 2.72
N ARG A 389 14.70 -16.75 2.44
CA ARG A 389 15.25 -16.76 1.07
C ARG A 389 15.00 -18.10 0.37
N THR A 390 15.25 -19.21 1.06
CA THR A 390 14.98 -20.55 0.50
C THR A 390 13.49 -20.80 0.26
N LEU A 391 12.61 -20.38 1.18
CA LEU A 391 11.16 -20.46 0.99
C LEU A 391 10.69 -19.59 -0.18
N LYS A 392 11.21 -18.35 -0.28
CA LYS A 392 10.91 -17.46 -1.41
C LYS A 392 11.31 -18.11 -2.73
N GLN A 393 12.50 -18.67 -2.81
CA GLN A 393 13.00 -19.32 -4.02
C GLN A 393 12.17 -20.58 -4.38
N GLN A 394 11.76 -21.38 -3.39
CA GLN A 394 10.86 -22.51 -3.61
C GLN A 394 9.49 -22.09 -4.16
N LEU A 395 8.93 -20.99 -3.65
CA LEU A 395 7.67 -20.44 -4.16
C LEU A 395 7.82 -19.89 -5.58
N GLU A 396 8.91 -19.18 -5.87
CA GLU A 396 9.22 -18.70 -7.23
C GLU A 396 9.34 -19.87 -8.22
N ASP A 397 10.04 -20.94 -7.86
CA ASP A 397 10.16 -22.15 -8.68
C ASP A 397 8.81 -22.86 -8.90
N GLN A 398 7.94 -22.89 -7.88
CA GLN A 398 6.60 -23.47 -8.02
C GLN A 398 5.70 -22.63 -8.93
N ILE A 399 5.76 -21.31 -8.80
CA ILE A 399 5.03 -20.38 -9.67
C ILE A 399 5.49 -20.55 -11.12
N GLU A 400 6.80 -20.63 -11.36
CA GLU A 400 7.35 -20.80 -12.70
C GLU A 400 6.94 -22.15 -13.32
N LYS A 401 7.01 -23.24 -12.55
CA LYS A 401 6.50 -24.55 -13.00
C LYS A 401 5.01 -24.53 -13.32
N SER A 402 4.21 -23.81 -12.53
CA SER A 402 2.78 -23.65 -12.79
C SER A 402 2.52 -22.85 -14.07
N ARG A 403 3.24 -21.73 -14.27
CA ARG A 403 3.17 -20.92 -15.50
C ARG A 403 3.53 -21.74 -16.73
N GLN A 404 4.58 -22.56 -16.66
CA GLN A 404 4.96 -23.45 -17.77
C GLN A 404 3.88 -24.49 -18.07
N LYS A 405 3.19 -25.02 -17.06
CA LYS A 405 2.05 -25.95 -17.27
C LYS A 405 0.87 -25.25 -17.93
N VAL A 406 0.53 -24.05 -17.48
CA VAL A 406 -0.54 -23.23 -18.08
C VAL A 406 -0.21 -22.94 -19.54
N ALA A 407 0.99 -22.45 -19.85
CA ALA A 407 1.42 -22.18 -21.22
C ALA A 407 1.33 -23.41 -22.13
N ARG A 408 1.68 -24.60 -21.64
CA ARG A 408 1.54 -25.86 -22.41
C ARG A 408 0.09 -26.24 -22.65
N LEU A 409 -0.80 -26.05 -21.67
CA LEU A 409 -2.23 -26.34 -21.83
C LEU A 409 -2.90 -25.35 -22.76
N GLU A 410 -2.55 -24.07 -22.68
CA GLU A 410 -3.01 -23.03 -23.61
C GLU A 410 -2.57 -23.33 -25.04
N ALA A 411 -1.30 -23.71 -25.25
CA ALA A 411 -0.82 -24.10 -26.57
C ALA A 411 -1.59 -25.30 -27.16
N ARG A 412 -1.82 -26.35 -26.35
CA ARG A 412 -2.62 -27.52 -26.78
C ARG A 412 -4.08 -27.17 -27.04
N HIS A 413 -4.66 -26.30 -26.23
CA HIS A 413 -6.03 -25.83 -26.44
C HIS A 413 -6.14 -25.02 -27.74
N SER A 414 -5.17 -24.14 -28.01
CA SER A 414 -5.10 -23.37 -29.26
C SER A 414 -5.01 -24.30 -30.48
N GLU A 415 -4.13 -25.30 -30.44
CA GLU A 415 -3.98 -26.30 -31.52
C GLU A 415 -5.29 -27.09 -31.74
N ALA A 416 -5.94 -27.53 -30.67
CA ALA A 416 -7.22 -28.24 -30.75
C ALA A 416 -8.35 -27.35 -31.29
N ALA A 417 -8.38 -26.07 -30.90
CA ALA A 417 -9.36 -25.11 -31.39
C ALA A 417 -9.17 -24.82 -32.89
N GLU A 418 -7.92 -24.65 -33.35
CA GLU A 418 -7.60 -24.50 -34.77
C GLU A 418 -8.05 -25.74 -35.58
N ALA A 419 -7.77 -26.95 -35.07
CA ALA A 419 -8.22 -28.19 -35.70
C ALA A 419 -9.75 -28.29 -35.77
N ALA A 420 -10.45 -27.87 -34.71
CA ALA A 420 -11.92 -27.86 -34.68
C ALA A 420 -12.52 -26.91 -35.71
N GLU A 421 -11.95 -25.71 -35.88
CA GLU A 421 -12.38 -24.75 -36.90
C GLU A 421 -12.13 -25.26 -38.33
N VAL A 422 -11.00 -25.93 -38.57
CA VAL A 422 -10.74 -26.58 -39.87
C VAL A 422 -11.76 -27.69 -40.16
N MET A 423 -12.07 -28.53 -39.17
CA MET A 423 -13.09 -29.58 -39.30
C MET A 423 -14.48 -28.99 -39.56
N LYS A 424 -14.84 -27.92 -38.87
CA LYS A 424 -16.09 -27.18 -39.06
C LYS A 424 -16.22 -26.63 -40.49
N ALA A 425 -15.18 -25.98 -40.98
CA ALA A 425 -15.14 -25.49 -42.35
C ALA A 425 -15.21 -26.64 -43.38
N GLY A 426 -14.51 -27.75 -43.14
CA GLY A 426 -14.52 -28.93 -43.99
C GLY A 426 -15.89 -29.62 -44.05
N ALA A 427 -16.52 -29.85 -42.90
CA ALA A 427 -17.86 -30.44 -42.80
C ALA A 427 -18.91 -29.55 -43.47
N MET A 428 -18.87 -28.23 -43.25
CA MET A 428 -19.76 -27.28 -43.94
C MET A 428 -19.53 -27.28 -45.46
N GLY A 429 -18.28 -27.37 -45.91
CA GLY A 429 -17.94 -27.46 -47.33
C GLY A 429 -18.47 -28.75 -47.98
N LEU A 430 -18.42 -29.88 -47.27
CA LEU A 430 -19.01 -31.15 -47.70
C LEU A 430 -20.53 -31.10 -47.71
N PHE A 431 -21.15 -30.53 -46.68
CA PHE A 431 -22.59 -30.35 -46.59
C PHE A 431 -23.14 -29.55 -47.78
N HIS A 432 -22.49 -28.44 -48.16
CA HIS A 432 -22.88 -27.67 -49.35
C HIS A 432 -22.67 -28.43 -50.67
N LYS A 433 -21.62 -29.26 -50.78
CA LYS A 433 -21.33 -30.05 -51.99
C LYS A 433 -22.22 -31.27 -52.17
N LEU A 434 -22.64 -31.89 -51.07
CA LEU A 434 -23.43 -33.12 -51.05
C LEU A 434 -24.94 -32.86 -51.16
N GLN A 435 -25.35 -31.60 -51.30
CA GLN A 435 -26.75 -31.18 -51.35
C GLN A 435 -27.60 -32.05 -52.29
N GLY A 436 -28.54 -32.76 -51.67
CA GLY A 436 -29.84 -33.13 -52.22
C GLY A 436 -30.93 -32.42 -51.39
N PRO A 437 -32.12 -32.18 -51.94
CA PRO A 437 -33.20 -31.48 -51.25
C PRO A 437 -33.72 -32.36 -50.11
N ASN A 438 -33.78 -31.84 -48.86
CA ASN A 438 -34.84 -32.12 -47.86
C ASN A 438 -34.56 -31.69 -46.40
N ASP A 439 -33.58 -30.84 -46.09
CA ASP A 439 -33.50 -30.29 -44.72
C ASP A 439 -33.18 -28.79 -44.66
N GLU A 440 -34.10 -28.01 -45.20
CA GLU A 440 -34.07 -26.54 -45.16
C GLU A 440 -34.17 -26.01 -43.71
N ALA A 441 -34.77 -26.78 -42.81
CA ALA A 441 -34.85 -26.48 -41.38
C ALA A 441 -33.48 -26.61 -40.69
N PHE A 442 -32.75 -27.70 -40.93
CA PHE A 442 -31.41 -27.88 -40.37
C PHE A 442 -30.39 -26.89 -40.97
N ALA A 443 -30.50 -26.59 -42.27
CA ALA A 443 -29.68 -25.56 -42.91
C ALA A 443 -29.94 -24.14 -42.36
N ALA A 444 -31.20 -23.81 -42.06
CA ALA A 444 -31.57 -22.55 -41.41
C ALA A 444 -31.05 -22.47 -39.96
N GLN A 445 -31.08 -23.60 -39.22
CA GLN A 445 -30.57 -23.69 -37.85
C GLN A 445 -29.05 -23.47 -37.79
N ILE A 446 -28.28 -24.07 -38.70
CA ILE A 446 -26.83 -23.86 -38.81
C ILE A 446 -26.50 -22.42 -39.22
N SER A 447 -27.29 -21.82 -40.12
CA SER A 447 -27.08 -20.43 -40.57
C SER A 447 -27.34 -19.41 -39.46
N ALA A 448 -28.26 -19.70 -38.53
CA ALA A 448 -28.63 -18.82 -37.43
C ALA A 448 -27.70 -18.94 -36.20
N HIS A 449 -27.28 -20.15 -35.82
CA HIS A 449 -26.53 -20.40 -34.57
C HIS A 449 -25.06 -20.77 -34.80
N GLY A 450 -24.65 -20.95 -36.06
CA GLY A 450 -23.34 -21.51 -36.40
C GLY A 450 -23.23 -22.98 -36.01
N VAL A 451 -22.12 -23.63 -36.42
CA VAL A 451 -21.86 -25.01 -36.02
C VAL A 451 -21.29 -25.03 -34.60
N THR A 452 -22.10 -25.48 -33.66
CA THR A 452 -21.78 -25.89 -32.27
C THR A 452 -21.43 -27.38 -32.22
N ASP A 453 -20.84 -27.88 -31.12
CA ASP A 453 -20.44 -29.30 -30.98
C ASP A 453 -21.60 -30.29 -31.18
N ILE A 454 -22.81 -29.94 -30.72
CA ILE A 454 -24.01 -30.77 -30.88
C ILE A 454 -24.43 -30.78 -32.35
N THR A 455 -24.50 -29.60 -32.98
CA THR A 455 -24.83 -29.48 -34.40
C THR A 455 -23.74 -30.04 -35.31
N MET A 456 -22.48 -30.14 -34.86
CA MET A 456 -21.37 -30.75 -35.59
C MET A 456 -21.55 -32.26 -35.68
N ALA A 457 -21.93 -32.91 -34.58
CA ALA A 457 -22.22 -34.34 -34.56
C ALA A 457 -23.41 -34.68 -35.47
N GLU A 458 -24.46 -33.86 -35.42
CA GLU A 458 -25.63 -33.98 -36.30
C GLU A 458 -25.26 -33.76 -37.78
N LEU A 459 -24.44 -32.74 -38.08
CA LEU A 459 -23.95 -32.44 -39.43
C LEU A 459 -23.13 -33.58 -40.02
N LEU A 460 -22.21 -34.16 -39.23
CA LEU A 460 -21.39 -35.30 -39.65
C LEU A 460 -22.23 -36.56 -39.88
N GLY A 461 -23.25 -36.80 -39.04
CA GLY A 461 -24.20 -37.91 -39.23
C GLY A 461 -25.02 -37.78 -40.53
N LEU A 462 -25.46 -36.56 -40.87
CA LEU A 462 -26.15 -36.28 -42.13
C LEU A 462 -25.23 -36.45 -43.35
N ILE A 463 -23.97 -36.01 -43.24
CA ILE A 463 -22.96 -36.24 -44.27
C ILE A 463 -22.71 -37.74 -44.47
N GLU A 464 -22.58 -38.52 -43.38
CA GLU A 464 -22.41 -39.97 -43.43
C GLU A 464 -23.58 -40.66 -44.13
N GLN A 465 -24.81 -40.34 -43.74
CA GLN A 465 -26.01 -40.87 -44.37
C GLN A 465 -26.03 -40.57 -45.88
N ARG A 466 -25.75 -39.32 -46.27
CA ARG A 466 -25.81 -38.91 -47.67
C ARG A 466 -24.70 -39.54 -48.52
N VAL A 467 -23.50 -39.67 -47.98
CA VAL A 467 -22.41 -40.39 -48.63
C VAL A 467 -22.77 -41.86 -48.81
N GLY A 468 -23.39 -42.49 -47.80
CA GLY A 468 -23.93 -43.85 -47.89
C GLY A 468 -24.93 -44.02 -49.03
N GLU A 469 -25.93 -43.12 -49.12
CA GLU A 469 -26.90 -43.13 -50.22
C GLU A 469 -26.25 -42.98 -51.60
N LEU A 470 -25.26 -42.08 -51.74
CA LEU A 470 -24.54 -41.90 -53.01
C LEU A 470 -23.71 -43.12 -53.39
N VAL A 471 -23.09 -43.79 -52.41
CA VAL A 471 -22.37 -45.05 -52.62
C VAL A 471 -23.35 -46.15 -53.05
N ASP A 472 -24.52 -46.25 -52.43
CA ASP A 472 -25.56 -47.20 -52.83
C ASP A 472 -26.08 -46.92 -54.24
N ILE A 473 -26.36 -45.66 -54.58
CA ILE A 473 -26.75 -45.25 -55.94
C ILE A 473 -25.64 -45.58 -56.93
N HIS A 474 -24.38 -45.31 -56.60
CA HIS A 474 -23.25 -45.62 -57.45
C HIS A 474 -23.10 -47.14 -57.66
N ASN A 475 -23.25 -47.93 -56.60
CA ASN A 475 -23.24 -49.39 -56.65
C ASN A 475 -24.40 -49.91 -57.51
N ILE A 476 -25.59 -49.33 -57.38
CA ILE A 476 -26.74 -49.68 -58.22
C ILE A 476 -26.48 -49.29 -59.68
N ALA A 477 -25.98 -48.09 -59.94
CA ALA A 477 -25.73 -47.58 -61.29
C ALA A 477 -24.58 -48.29 -62.02
N THR A 478 -23.52 -48.67 -61.30
CA THR A 478 -22.40 -49.45 -61.85
C THR A 478 -22.75 -50.93 -62.02
N ASN A 479 -23.64 -51.48 -61.18
CA ASN A 479 -24.19 -52.83 -61.33
C ASN A 479 -25.44 -52.88 -62.24
N ALA A 480 -25.92 -51.74 -62.76
CA ALA A 480 -27.05 -51.61 -63.69
C ALA A 480 -26.60 -51.64 -65.15
N PRO A 481 -25.93 -52.73 -65.57
CA PRO A 481 -26.53 -53.51 -66.65
C PRO A 481 -26.66 -55.00 -66.24
N ALA A 482 -27.41 -55.28 -65.18
CA ALA A 482 -27.88 -56.65 -64.91
C ALA A 482 -29.33 -56.77 -64.39
N ALA A 483 -30.07 -55.69 -64.10
CA ALA A 483 -31.41 -55.82 -63.52
C ALA A 483 -32.36 -54.66 -63.82
N THR A 484 -32.85 -54.58 -65.06
CA THR A 484 -34.05 -53.81 -65.41
C THR A 484 -35.20 -54.78 -65.66
N ALA A 485 -35.98 -55.10 -64.63
CA ALA A 485 -37.35 -55.58 -64.79
C ALA A 485 -38.12 -55.46 -63.47
N LEU A 486 -38.90 -54.37 -63.38
CA LEU A 486 -40.17 -54.24 -62.64
C LEU A 486 -40.13 -54.51 -61.14
N GLY A 487 -40.35 -53.54 -60.26
CA GLY A 487 -41.41 -52.54 -60.34
C GLY A 487 -42.22 -52.64 -59.06
N ALA A 488 -42.16 -51.59 -58.27
CA ALA A 488 -42.69 -51.44 -56.91
C ALA A 488 -44.20 -51.74 -56.79
N GLN A 489 -44.60 -52.21 -55.60
CA GLN A 489 -45.88 -51.86 -54.98
C GLN A 489 -45.79 -52.01 -53.43
N HIS A 490 -46.16 -50.93 -52.74
CA HIS A 490 -46.20 -50.71 -51.28
C HIS A 490 -47.02 -51.76 -50.49
N PRO A 491 -46.83 -51.89 -49.16
CA PRO A 491 -47.75 -51.23 -48.22
C PRO A 491 -47.06 -50.65 -46.96
N SER A 492 -47.35 -49.40 -46.58
CA SER A 492 -48.32 -49.01 -45.54
C SER A 492 -47.82 -49.26 -44.10
N MET A 493 -47.26 -48.19 -43.51
CA MET A 493 -47.03 -48.09 -42.07
C MET A 493 -48.39 -48.09 -41.36
N LYS A 494 -48.60 -49.10 -40.51
CA LYS A 494 -49.69 -49.13 -39.52
C LYS A 494 -49.13 -48.62 -38.19
N VAL A 495 -49.73 -47.55 -37.72
CA VAL A 495 -49.65 -47.06 -36.35
C VAL A 495 -50.50 -47.96 -35.46
N ASP A 496 -49.92 -48.42 -34.34
CA ASP A 496 -50.60 -48.69 -33.06
C ASP A 496 -49.49 -48.68 -32.00
N MET A 497 -49.32 -47.64 -31.19
CA MET A 497 -50.08 -47.28 -29.99
C MET A 497 -50.12 -48.38 -28.92
N GLY A 498 -49.50 -48.05 -27.79
CA GLY A 498 -49.41 -48.81 -26.57
C GLY A 498 -48.06 -48.53 -25.94
N GLY A 499 -47.92 -47.77 -24.87
CA GLY A 499 -48.86 -47.22 -23.92
C GLY A 499 -48.00 -46.74 -22.74
N HIS A 500 -48.42 -45.65 -22.12
CA HIS A 500 -47.88 -45.12 -20.88
C HIS A 500 -47.74 -46.20 -19.80
N ASP A 501 -46.65 -46.13 -19.04
CA ASP A 501 -46.57 -46.14 -17.56
C ASP A 501 -45.10 -45.82 -17.23
N ALA A 502 -44.71 -44.61 -16.81
CA ALA A 502 -45.02 -43.93 -15.55
C ALA A 502 -44.59 -44.72 -14.31
N GLU A 503 -43.27 -44.73 -14.05
CA GLU A 503 -42.71 -44.77 -12.69
C GLU A 503 -41.62 -43.69 -12.64
N ASP A 504 -41.93 -42.54 -12.04
CA ASP A 504 -41.83 -42.27 -10.60
C ASP A 504 -40.37 -42.21 -10.15
N PHE A 505 -39.73 -41.08 -10.46
CA PHE A 505 -38.55 -40.59 -9.76
C PHE A 505 -39.01 -39.50 -8.80
N GLY A 506 -39.52 -39.96 -7.65
CA GLY A 506 -39.74 -39.13 -6.48
C GLY A 506 -38.42 -38.65 -5.90
N ASP A 507 -38.37 -37.32 -5.77
CA ASP A 507 -37.71 -36.54 -4.73
C ASP A 507 -36.19 -36.65 -4.58
N SER A 508 -35.51 -35.77 -5.31
CA SER A 508 -34.21 -35.27 -4.89
C SER A 508 -34.46 -34.13 -3.89
N ASP A 509 -34.20 -34.40 -2.61
CA ASP A 509 -34.06 -33.39 -1.56
C ASP A 509 -33.10 -32.29 -2.03
N ASN A 510 -33.70 -31.15 -2.35
CA ASN A 510 -33.04 -29.92 -2.73
C ASN A 510 -33.09 -28.98 -1.52
N ASP A 511 -32.22 -29.24 -0.53
CA ASP A 511 -31.99 -28.32 0.60
C ASP A 511 -30.71 -27.51 0.35
N GLU A 512 -30.79 -26.55 -0.57
CA GLU A 512 -30.02 -25.31 -0.46
C GLU A 512 -30.95 -24.18 0.01
N PRO A 513 -30.64 -23.50 1.12
CA PRO A 513 -31.46 -22.40 1.59
C PRO A 513 -31.22 -21.17 0.72
N GLN A 514 -32.17 -20.89 -0.17
CA GLN A 514 -32.32 -19.62 -0.83
C GLN A 514 -32.85 -18.61 0.20
N GLN A 515 -31.93 -17.78 0.69
CA GLN A 515 -32.17 -16.80 1.73
C GLN A 515 -32.78 -15.52 1.13
N ASP A 516 -34.08 -15.57 0.83
CA ASP A 516 -34.91 -14.37 0.68
C ASP A 516 -35.33 -13.89 2.08
N ASP A 517 -34.40 -13.27 2.81
CA ASP A 517 -34.74 -12.52 4.02
C ASP A 517 -35.22 -11.12 3.62
N VAL A 518 -36.53 -11.06 3.36
CA VAL A 518 -37.31 -9.84 3.54
C VAL A 518 -37.14 -9.38 4.98
N LEU A 519 -36.56 -8.18 5.16
CA LEU A 519 -36.37 -7.47 6.42
C LEU A 519 -37.64 -7.52 7.30
N ARG A 520 -37.71 -8.46 8.25
CA ARG A 520 -38.60 -8.41 9.41
C ARG A 520 -37.77 -8.34 10.70
N PRO A 521 -37.97 -7.31 11.55
CA PRO A 521 -37.28 -7.22 12.83
C PRO A 521 -37.66 -8.38 13.77
N CYS A 522 -36.68 -9.18 14.19
CA CYS A 522 -36.84 -10.20 15.23
C CYS A 522 -36.85 -9.56 16.63
N LYS A 523 -37.68 -10.09 17.54
CA LYS A 523 -37.80 -9.59 18.92
C LYS A 523 -36.60 -10.06 19.75
N ILE A 524 -36.13 -9.19 20.66
CA ILE A 524 -34.95 -9.40 21.53
C ILE A 524 -35.02 -10.70 22.35
N SER A 525 -36.22 -11.19 22.67
CA SER A 525 -36.45 -12.46 23.36
C SER A 525 -35.80 -13.65 22.65
N ASP A 526 -35.86 -13.68 21.33
CA ASP A 526 -35.51 -14.87 20.54
C ASP A 526 -33.97 -14.97 20.37
N ILE A 527 -33.28 -13.83 20.45
CA ILE A 527 -31.82 -13.73 20.45
C ILE A 527 -31.27 -14.16 21.82
N GLN A 528 -31.94 -13.78 22.91
CA GLN A 528 -31.54 -14.16 24.27
C GLN A 528 -31.68 -15.67 24.50
N GLU A 529 -32.74 -16.30 24.00
CA GLU A 529 -32.97 -17.74 24.13
C GLU A 529 -31.94 -18.56 23.34
N LYS A 530 -31.64 -18.16 22.09
CA LYS A 530 -30.60 -18.80 21.28
C LYS A 530 -29.20 -18.63 21.88
N THR A 531 -28.93 -17.50 22.51
CA THR A 531 -27.65 -17.24 23.20
C THR A 531 -27.52 -18.08 24.47
N ALA A 532 -28.59 -18.20 25.26
CA ALA A 532 -28.62 -19.05 26.45
C ALA A 532 -28.39 -20.53 26.09
N ALA A 533 -29.03 -21.02 25.03
CA ALA A 533 -28.85 -22.39 24.53
C ALA A 533 -27.42 -22.65 24.01
N ALA A 534 -26.78 -21.65 23.38
CA ALA A 534 -25.39 -21.76 22.93
C ALA A 534 -24.39 -21.79 24.12
N VAL A 535 -24.65 -21.02 25.18
CA VAL A 535 -23.82 -21.01 26.39
C VAL A 535 -23.96 -22.31 27.18
N GLY A 536 -25.16 -22.88 27.27
CA GLY A 536 -25.42 -24.19 27.90
C GLY A 536 -24.60 -25.31 27.25
N ARG A 537 -24.66 -25.42 25.92
CA ARG A 537 -23.90 -26.42 25.14
C ARG A 537 -22.38 -26.28 25.29
N ARG A 538 -21.89 -25.07 25.55
CA ARG A 538 -20.46 -24.80 25.75
C ARG A 538 -19.97 -25.21 27.14
N LYS A 539 -20.80 -25.03 28.17
CA LYS A 539 -20.52 -25.50 29.54
C LYS A 539 -20.54 -27.03 29.63
N GLU A 540 -21.49 -27.67 28.94
CA GLU A 540 -21.62 -29.13 28.94
C GLU A 540 -20.43 -29.82 28.23
N LYS A 541 -19.92 -29.23 27.14
CA LYS A 541 -18.67 -29.66 26.49
C LYS A 541 -17.43 -29.49 27.38
N GLN A 542 -17.36 -28.45 28.22
CA GLN A 542 -16.23 -28.26 29.15
C GLN A 542 -16.27 -29.23 30.33
N ILE A 543 -17.45 -29.61 30.82
CA ILE A 543 -17.60 -30.60 31.90
C ILE A 543 -17.23 -32.00 31.39
N ARG A 544 -17.63 -32.34 30.15
CA ARG A 544 -17.28 -33.62 29.51
C ARG A 544 -15.78 -33.76 29.17
N ALA A 545 -15.05 -32.65 29.08
CA ALA A 545 -13.60 -32.64 28.85
C ALA A 545 -12.77 -32.71 30.15
N LYS A 546 -13.41 -32.67 31.32
CA LYS A 546 -12.75 -32.74 32.64
C LYS A 546 -13.08 -34.01 33.43
N ARG A 547 -13.92 -34.89 32.88
CA ARG A 547 -14.08 -36.29 33.29
C ARG A 547 -13.27 -37.15 32.34
#